data_AF-A0A2N7B8J1-F1
#
_entry.id   AF-A0A2N7B8J1-F1
#
_cell.length_a   1.000
_cell.length_b   1.000
_cell.length_c   1.000
_cell.angle_alpha   90.00
_cell.angle_beta   90.00
_cell.angle_gamma   90.00
#
_symmetry.space_group_name_H-M   'P 1'
#
loop_
_entity.id
_entity.type
_entity.pdbx_description
1 polymer ?
#
loop_
_entity_poly.entity_id
_entity_poly.type
_entity_poly.pdbx_seq_one_letter_code
_entity_poly.pdbx_strand_id
1 'polypeptide(L)'
;MNQEVYPMNLPWIDSPFFELDLEQSNLDETTKAQVRHFAEKGYLILDTDLPESTFDRIIELLQPHYTSPRLQDAWNITPLVKDIAGCPKILDMLRILYRREPFPFQTLNFRVGSQQKTHSDAIHFHSIPERFMCGVWVALEDIDETNGPLHYYPGSQKLPYYDMADVGLQGSKDVNQYDQYLEYEKFIHKLIAATGHKKEVFKVKKGQALIWAATLLHGGEPILREGASRHSQVTHYYFNDCIYYSPIWSDVAIDKMYMRRPTNILTGQIVENRYLGDTLVGRTGLSPFTDYKNSIEGLVRNIKRKLNR
;
A
#
# COMPACT_ATOMS: atom_id res chain seq x y z
N MET A 1 36.42 -8.57 11.67
CA MET A 1 36.29 -7.59 10.56
C MET A 1 34.89 -7.05 10.65
N ASN A 2 34.71 -5.76 10.94
CA ASN A 2 33.40 -5.11 10.77
C ASN A 2 33.09 -5.19 9.28
N GLN A 3 32.23 -6.10 8.86
CA GLN A 3 31.74 -6.11 7.49
C GLN A 3 30.83 -4.89 7.37
N GLU A 4 31.28 -3.89 6.61
CA GLU A 4 30.45 -2.73 6.27
C GLU A 4 29.18 -3.23 5.58
N VAL A 5 28.01 -2.80 6.07
CA VAL A 5 26.72 -3.04 5.44
C VAL A 5 26.75 -2.43 4.04
N TYR A 6 26.59 -3.25 2.99
CA TYR A 6 26.59 -2.76 1.62
C TYR A 6 25.27 -1.99 1.36
N PRO A 7 25.32 -0.70 1.00
CA PRO A 7 24.11 0.09 0.82
C PRO A 7 23.38 -0.36 -0.45
N MET A 8 22.17 -0.89 -0.27
CA MET A 8 21.30 -1.27 -1.37
C MET A 8 20.00 -0.45 -1.37
N ASN A 9 19.51 -0.14 -2.56
CA ASN A 9 18.29 0.61 -2.75
C ASN A 9 17.07 -0.33 -2.86
N LEU A 10 16.94 -1.25 -1.90
CA LEU A 10 15.81 -2.15 -1.71
C LEU A 10 15.47 -2.26 -0.22
N PRO A 11 14.25 -2.66 0.18
CA PRO A 11 13.97 -2.97 1.56
C PRO A 11 14.96 -4.02 2.06
N TRP A 12 15.57 -3.80 3.23
CA TRP A 12 16.61 -4.70 3.73
C TRP A 12 16.11 -6.13 4.00
N ILE A 13 14.81 -6.31 4.24
CA ILE A 13 14.15 -7.62 4.32
C ILE A 13 14.23 -8.43 3.01
N ASP A 14 14.56 -7.78 1.89
CA ASP A 14 14.75 -8.39 0.57
C ASP A 14 16.23 -8.45 0.16
N SER A 15 17.11 -8.02 1.06
CA SER A 15 18.56 -7.98 0.87
C SER A 15 19.14 -9.39 0.71
N PRO A 16 20.03 -9.66 -0.26
CA PRO A 16 20.90 -10.84 -0.20
C PRO A 16 21.74 -10.93 1.08
N PHE A 17 21.91 -9.83 1.82
CA PHE A 17 22.61 -9.76 3.10
C PHE A 17 21.67 -9.76 4.31
N PHE A 18 20.37 -10.05 4.12
CA PHE A 18 19.34 -9.90 5.17
C PHE A 18 19.69 -10.59 6.50
N GLU A 19 20.07 -11.88 6.48
CA GLU A 19 20.38 -12.60 7.73
C GLU A 19 21.59 -12.00 8.44
N LEU A 20 22.64 -11.59 7.70
CA LEU A 20 23.79 -10.91 8.26
C LEU A 20 23.40 -9.55 8.88
N ASP A 21 22.62 -8.75 8.16
CA ASP A 21 22.14 -7.44 8.60
C ASP A 21 21.21 -7.56 9.82
N LEU A 22 20.47 -8.67 9.93
CA LEU A 22 19.55 -8.95 11.03
C LEU A 22 20.32 -9.40 12.28
N GLU A 23 21.30 -10.30 12.13
CA GLU A 23 22.19 -10.73 13.20
C GLU A 23 22.99 -9.57 13.80
N GLN A 24 23.47 -8.65 12.96
CA GLN A 24 24.23 -7.46 13.39
C GLN A 24 23.34 -6.31 13.88
N SER A 25 22.01 -6.43 13.76
CA SER A 25 21.11 -5.38 14.23
C SER A 25 21.01 -5.32 15.76
N ASN A 26 20.79 -4.12 16.28
CA ASN A 26 20.55 -3.89 17.72
C ASN A 26 19.10 -4.19 18.15
N LEU A 27 18.34 -4.94 17.35
CA LEU A 27 16.96 -5.31 17.66
C LEU A 27 16.93 -6.42 18.71
N ASP A 28 15.91 -6.43 19.57
CA ASP A 28 15.68 -7.57 20.46
C ASP A 28 15.22 -8.81 19.68
N GLU A 29 15.32 -9.99 20.31
CA GLU A 29 15.01 -11.26 19.65
C GLU A 29 13.54 -11.41 19.22
N THR A 30 12.60 -10.75 19.93
CA THR A 30 11.19 -10.75 19.53
C THR A 30 11.01 -9.97 18.24
N THR A 31 11.59 -8.76 18.18
CA THR A 31 11.55 -7.91 16.99
C THR A 31 12.27 -8.58 15.82
N LYS A 32 13.42 -9.24 16.04
CA LYS A 32 14.10 -10.01 14.98
C LYS A 32 13.23 -11.14 14.43
N ALA A 33 12.50 -11.85 15.30
CA ALA A 33 11.58 -12.89 14.87
C ALA A 33 10.43 -12.33 14.01
N GLN A 34 9.89 -11.16 14.37
CA GLN A 34 8.88 -10.46 13.57
C GLN A 34 9.40 -10.03 12.19
N VAL A 35 10.60 -9.46 12.13
CA VAL A 35 11.25 -9.07 10.87
C VAL A 35 11.48 -10.29 9.97
N ARG A 36 12.00 -11.39 10.53
CA ARG A 36 12.19 -12.64 9.79
C ARG A 36 10.86 -13.21 9.29
N HIS A 37 9.82 -13.20 10.13
CA HIS A 37 8.48 -13.61 9.73
C HIS A 37 7.95 -12.79 8.55
N PHE A 38 8.10 -11.46 8.60
CA PHE A 38 7.67 -10.59 7.51
C PHE A 38 8.47 -10.84 6.23
N ALA A 39 9.80 -10.99 6.31
CA ALA A 39 10.64 -11.31 5.16
C ALA A 39 10.24 -12.66 4.52
N GLU A 40 9.91 -13.66 5.34
CA GLU A 40 9.51 -14.98 4.87
C GLU A 40 8.09 -15.02 4.31
N LYS A 41 7.14 -14.41 5.01
CA LYS A 41 5.69 -14.59 4.78
C LYS A 41 4.99 -13.40 4.14
N GLY A 42 5.61 -12.22 4.18
CA GLY A 42 5.12 -11.00 3.54
C GLY A 42 4.05 -10.26 4.31
N TYR A 43 3.78 -10.70 5.54
CA TYR A 43 2.83 -10.06 6.44
C TYR A 43 3.32 -10.11 7.89
N LEU A 44 2.72 -9.27 8.72
CA LEU A 44 2.89 -9.29 10.16
C LEU A 44 1.57 -8.89 10.83
N ILE A 45 1.22 -9.56 11.94
CA ILE A 45 0.05 -9.25 12.74
C ILE A 45 0.52 -8.61 14.05
N LEU A 46 -0.12 -7.52 14.47
CA LEU A 46 0.17 -6.86 15.75
C LEU A 46 -1.06 -6.14 16.30
N ASP A 47 -1.11 -5.98 17.62
CA ASP A 47 -2.10 -5.12 18.28
C ASP A 47 -1.71 -3.65 18.12
N THR A 48 -2.67 -2.78 17.75
CA THR A 48 -2.40 -1.34 17.60
C THR A 48 -2.22 -0.60 18.93
N ASP A 49 -2.64 -1.21 20.04
CA ASP A 49 -2.74 -0.63 21.39
C ASP A 49 -3.57 0.67 21.47
N LEU A 50 -4.34 0.98 20.41
CA LEU A 50 -5.29 2.09 20.43
C LEU A 50 -6.52 1.72 21.27
N PRO A 51 -7.12 2.66 22.01
CA PRO A 51 -8.33 2.38 22.79
C PRO A 51 -9.48 1.88 21.92
N GLU A 52 -10.19 0.84 22.35
CA GLU A 52 -11.33 0.30 21.59
C GLU A 52 -12.42 1.36 21.30
N SER A 53 -12.59 2.31 22.22
CA SER A 53 -13.51 3.44 22.06
C SER A 53 -13.21 4.31 20.84
N THR A 54 -11.95 4.36 20.38
CA THR A 54 -11.58 5.03 19.13
C THR A 54 -12.26 4.34 17.94
N PHE A 55 -12.26 3.02 17.91
CA PHE A 55 -12.85 2.25 16.80
C PHE A 55 -14.37 2.37 16.78
N ASP A 56 -15.02 2.24 17.94
CA ASP A 56 -16.47 2.42 18.07
C ASP A 56 -16.88 3.82 17.60
N ARG A 57 -16.11 4.85 18.00
CA ARG A 57 -16.37 6.23 17.58
C ARG A 57 -16.18 6.45 16.09
N ILE A 58 -15.20 5.80 15.45
CA ILE A 58 -15.03 5.84 13.99
C ILE A 58 -16.24 5.21 13.30
N ILE A 59 -16.73 4.05 13.79
CA ILE A 59 -17.90 3.39 13.22
C ILE A 59 -19.11 4.33 13.26
N GLU A 60 -19.40 4.93 14.41
CA GLU A 60 -20.50 5.90 14.57
C GLU A 60 -20.38 7.09 13.63
N LEU A 61 -19.20 7.72 13.57
CA LEU A 61 -18.96 8.92 12.78
C LEU A 61 -19.02 8.67 11.29
N LEU A 62 -18.56 7.50 10.81
CA LEU A 62 -18.55 7.18 9.38
C LEU A 62 -19.89 6.62 8.89
N GLN A 63 -20.72 6.05 9.76
CA GLN A 63 -21.99 5.43 9.40
C GLN A 63 -22.88 6.29 8.48
N PRO A 64 -23.14 7.59 8.76
CA PRO A 64 -24.00 8.40 7.89
C PRO A 64 -23.36 8.75 6.53
N HIS A 65 -22.07 8.53 6.34
CA HIS A 65 -21.36 8.88 5.11
C HIS A 65 -21.30 7.75 4.09
N TYR A 66 -21.59 6.50 4.47
CA TYR A 66 -21.55 5.36 3.57
C TYR A 66 -22.68 5.39 2.54
N THR A 67 -22.37 5.81 1.32
CA THR A 67 -23.23 5.63 0.12
C THR A 67 -22.92 4.33 -0.64
N SER A 68 -21.79 3.69 -0.31
CA SER A 68 -21.36 2.39 -0.80
C SER A 68 -20.79 1.56 0.36
N PRO A 69 -20.38 0.30 0.17
CA PRO A 69 -19.64 -0.48 1.18
C PRO A 69 -18.30 0.13 1.62
N ARG A 70 -17.73 1.04 0.84
CA ARG A 70 -16.38 1.59 1.00
C ARG A 70 -16.40 3.12 0.98
N LEU A 71 -15.63 3.73 1.87
CA LEU A 71 -15.28 5.15 1.85
C LEU A 71 -13.78 5.29 1.64
N GLN A 72 -13.40 6.09 0.64
CA GLN A 72 -12.02 6.44 0.41
C GLN A 72 -11.69 7.75 1.13
N ASP A 73 -10.50 7.82 1.72
CA ASP A 73 -9.91 9.01 2.33
C ASP A 73 -10.79 9.64 3.41
N ALA A 74 -11.42 8.79 4.23
CA ALA A 74 -12.27 9.20 5.36
C ALA A 74 -11.52 9.95 6.47
N TRP A 75 -10.19 10.06 6.39
CA TRP A 75 -9.39 10.96 7.22
C TRP A 75 -9.78 12.44 7.02
N ASN A 76 -10.43 12.78 5.89
CA ASN A 76 -11.03 14.10 5.66
C ASN A 76 -12.36 14.31 6.41
N ILE A 77 -12.98 13.23 6.92
CA ILE A 77 -14.26 13.28 7.63
C ILE A 77 -14.01 13.37 9.15
N THR A 78 -13.10 12.56 9.67
CA THR A 78 -12.76 12.54 11.11
C THR A 78 -11.26 12.34 11.33
N PRO A 79 -10.65 13.07 12.29
CA PRO A 79 -9.23 12.89 12.63
C PRO A 79 -8.93 11.50 13.20
N LEU A 80 -9.92 10.78 13.73
CA LEU A 80 -9.70 9.43 14.28
C LEU A 80 -9.23 8.41 13.22
N VAL A 81 -9.66 8.57 11.97
CA VAL A 81 -9.17 7.76 10.84
C VAL A 81 -7.69 8.07 10.57
N LYS A 82 -7.28 9.34 10.72
CA LYS A 82 -5.88 9.76 10.65
C LYS A 82 -5.07 9.23 11.84
N ASP A 83 -5.64 9.11 13.02
CA ASP A 83 -4.96 8.54 14.19
C ASP A 83 -4.61 7.07 13.98
N ILE A 84 -5.49 6.27 13.35
CA ILE A 84 -5.16 4.90 12.93
C ILE A 84 -4.04 4.92 11.88
N ALA A 85 -4.15 5.77 10.86
CA ALA A 85 -3.13 5.88 9.81
C ALA A 85 -1.76 6.32 10.35
N GLY A 86 -1.75 7.10 11.44
CA GLY A 86 -0.56 7.61 12.12
C GLY A 86 -0.18 6.83 13.38
N CYS A 87 -0.73 5.63 13.60
CA CYS A 87 -0.48 4.85 14.81
C CYS A 87 1.04 4.65 15.02
N PRO A 88 1.63 5.13 16.14
CA PRO A 88 3.08 5.08 16.35
C PRO A 88 3.66 3.67 16.27
N LYS A 89 2.99 2.69 16.88
CA LYS A 89 3.42 1.28 16.87
C LYS A 89 3.49 0.69 15.45
N ILE A 90 2.53 1.05 14.59
CA ILE A 90 2.56 0.65 13.16
C ILE A 90 3.73 1.35 12.46
N LEU A 91 3.84 2.68 12.58
CA LEU A 91 4.89 3.45 11.90
C LEU A 91 6.29 3.00 12.31
N ASP A 92 6.52 2.73 13.59
CA ASP A 92 7.80 2.24 14.10
C ASP A 92 8.13 0.86 13.56
N MET A 93 7.16 -0.06 13.51
CA MET A 93 7.35 -1.36 12.88
C MET A 93 7.65 -1.22 11.37
N LEU A 94 6.96 -0.33 10.66
CA LEU A 94 7.25 -0.06 9.24
C LEU A 94 8.66 0.52 9.03
N ARG A 95 9.13 1.42 9.91
CA ARG A 95 10.51 1.92 9.88
C ARG A 95 11.52 0.80 10.09
N ILE A 96 11.23 -0.16 10.96
CA ILE A 96 12.07 -1.34 11.18
C ILE A 96 12.08 -2.23 9.93
N LEU A 97 10.90 -2.58 9.39
CA LEU A 97 10.75 -3.50 8.25
C LEU A 97 11.38 -2.96 6.96
N TYR A 98 11.29 -1.64 6.72
CA TYR A 98 11.74 -1.05 5.46
C TYR A 98 13.01 -0.21 5.58
N ARG A 99 13.49 0.08 6.80
CA ARG A 99 14.63 0.98 7.10
C ARG A 99 14.54 2.32 6.35
N ARG A 100 13.32 2.81 6.20
CA ARG A 100 13.00 4.04 5.46
C ARG A 100 11.76 4.67 6.09
N GLU A 101 11.67 5.99 6.02
CA GLU A 101 10.56 6.72 6.63
C GLU A 101 9.25 6.47 5.85
N PRO A 102 8.24 5.85 6.48
CA PRO A 102 6.93 5.65 5.87
C PRO A 102 6.08 6.92 5.93
N PHE A 103 5.13 7.05 5.02
CA PHE A 103 4.03 7.99 5.17
C PHE A 103 2.72 7.42 4.60
N PRO A 104 1.61 7.55 5.34
CA PRO A 104 0.29 7.14 4.85
C PRO A 104 -0.18 8.12 3.77
N PHE A 105 -0.69 7.58 2.66
CA PHE A 105 -1.15 8.40 1.53
C PHE A 105 -2.59 8.12 1.08
N GLN A 106 -3.20 7.03 1.54
CA GLN A 106 -4.59 6.72 1.26
C GLN A 106 -5.20 5.94 2.43
N THR A 107 -6.46 6.23 2.78
CA THR A 107 -7.27 5.34 3.62
C THR A 107 -8.47 4.78 2.86
N LEU A 108 -8.85 3.54 3.18
CA LEU A 108 -10.11 2.94 2.74
C LEU A 108 -10.83 2.37 3.96
N ASN A 109 -12.00 2.89 4.27
CA ASN A 109 -12.83 2.43 5.37
C ASN A 109 -13.98 1.59 4.80
N PHE A 110 -14.21 0.42 5.38
CA PHE A 110 -15.25 -0.52 4.95
C PHE A 110 -16.25 -0.72 6.08
N ARG A 111 -17.53 -0.85 5.75
CA ARG A 111 -18.60 -1.26 6.69
C ARG A 111 -19.00 -2.73 6.59
N VAL A 112 -18.62 -3.39 5.49
CA VAL A 112 -18.87 -4.81 5.22
C VAL A 112 -17.69 -5.41 4.46
N GLY A 113 -17.64 -6.74 4.38
CA GLY A 113 -16.64 -7.47 3.59
C GLY A 113 -16.57 -6.97 2.15
N SER A 114 -15.35 -6.72 1.65
CA SER A 114 -15.15 -6.22 0.27
C SER A 114 -15.46 -7.27 -0.78
N GLN A 115 -15.31 -8.57 -0.46
CA GLN A 115 -15.40 -9.69 -1.40
C GLN A 115 -14.51 -9.49 -2.64
N GLN A 116 -13.47 -8.68 -2.51
CA GLN A 116 -12.58 -8.35 -3.61
C GLN A 116 -11.77 -9.59 -3.99
N LYS A 117 -11.66 -9.87 -5.29
CA LYS A 117 -10.85 -10.99 -5.76
C LYS A 117 -9.39 -10.82 -5.35
N THR A 118 -8.66 -11.94 -5.34
CA THR A 118 -7.23 -11.91 -5.04
C THR A 118 -6.48 -11.01 -6.01
N HIS A 119 -5.67 -10.12 -5.48
CA HIS A 119 -4.83 -9.19 -6.23
C HIS A 119 -3.56 -8.88 -5.44
N SER A 120 -2.66 -8.13 -6.07
CA SER A 120 -1.53 -7.45 -5.41
C SER A 120 -1.78 -5.96 -5.49
N ASP A 121 -1.49 -5.21 -4.42
CA ASP A 121 -1.59 -3.75 -4.42
C ASP A 121 -0.54 -3.09 -5.31
N ALA A 122 0.56 -3.77 -5.58
CA ALA A 122 1.65 -3.26 -6.42
C ALA A 122 1.15 -2.84 -7.81
N ILE A 123 0.13 -3.51 -8.38
CA ILE A 123 -0.45 -3.09 -9.67
C ILE A 123 -1.09 -1.70 -9.62
N HIS A 124 -1.58 -1.29 -8.45
CA HIS A 124 -2.25 0.00 -8.24
C HIS A 124 -1.29 1.08 -7.77
N PHE A 125 -0.39 0.73 -6.85
CA PHE A 125 0.54 1.63 -6.18
C PHE A 125 1.93 1.00 -6.13
N HIS A 126 2.88 1.63 -6.81
CA HIS A 126 4.26 1.14 -6.82
C HIS A 126 5.26 2.28 -6.75
N SER A 127 6.51 1.91 -6.57
CA SER A 127 7.62 2.80 -6.28
C SER A 127 8.83 2.43 -7.13
N ILE A 128 9.68 3.40 -7.39
CA ILE A 128 11.07 3.19 -7.83
C ILE A 128 11.97 3.82 -6.77
N PRO A 129 12.87 3.06 -6.11
CA PRO A 129 13.05 1.61 -6.21
C PRO A 129 11.79 0.81 -5.83
N GLU A 130 11.71 -0.43 -6.32
CA GLU A 130 10.57 -1.31 -6.11
C GLU A 130 10.38 -1.67 -4.62
N ARG A 131 9.17 -2.13 -4.29
CA ARG A 131 8.78 -2.74 -3.00
C ARG A 131 8.72 -1.79 -1.80
N PHE A 132 8.91 -0.48 -2.01
CA PHE A 132 8.66 0.55 -1.00
C PHE A 132 7.20 1.04 -1.02
N MET A 133 6.27 0.10 -0.88
CA MET A 133 4.85 0.34 -0.63
C MET A 133 4.31 -0.81 0.22
N CYS A 134 3.45 -0.52 1.19
CA CYS A 134 2.78 -1.54 1.98
C CYS A 134 1.35 -1.12 2.34
N GLY A 135 0.53 -2.12 2.65
CA GLY A 135 -0.82 -1.92 3.19
C GLY A 135 -0.86 -2.33 4.65
N VAL A 136 -1.68 -1.61 5.43
CA VAL A 136 -2.02 -1.99 6.81
C VAL A 136 -3.52 -1.98 6.95
N TRP A 137 -4.10 -3.12 7.31
CA TRP A 137 -5.52 -3.26 7.59
C TRP A 137 -5.74 -3.40 9.09
N VAL A 138 -6.67 -2.62 9.64
CA VAL A 138 -7.00 -2.61 11.08
C VAL A 138 -8.46 -2.98 11.27
N ALA A 139 -8.70 -3.93 12.18
CA ALA A 139 -10.03 -4.34 12.61
C ALA A 139 -10.65 -3.27 13.51
N LEU A 140 -11.82 -2.75 13.12
CA LEU A 140 -12.62 -1.85 13.98
C LEU A 140 -13.68 -2.62 14.78
N GLU A 141 -13.87 -3.90 14.47
CA GLU A 141 -14.69 -4.86 15.22
C GLU A 141 -14.07 -6.27 15.13
N ASP A 142 -14.60 -7.23 15.88
CA ASP A 142 -14.17 -8.63 15.80
C ASP A 142 -14.53 -9.24 14.44
N ILE A 143 -13.57 -9.93 13.82
CA ILE A 143 -13.73 -10.57 12.52
C ILE A 143 -13.61 -12.09 12.66
N ASP A 144 -14.62 -12.78 12.15
CA ASP A 144 -14.69 -14.23 12.08
C ASP A 144 -14.76 -14.70 10.61
N GLU A 145 -14.96 -16.00 10.40
CA GLU A 145 -15.02 -16.58 9.05
C GLU A 145 -16.31 -16.25 8.28
N THR A 146 -17.32 -15.69 8.95
CA THR A 146 -18.68 -15.50 8.42
C THR A 146 -18.97 -14.08 7.99
N ASN A 147 -18.21 -13.08 8.44
CA ASN A 147 -18.46 -11.67 8.16
C ASN A 147 -17.58 -11.06 7.05
N GLY A 148 -16.98 -11.90 6.19
CA GLY A 148 -16.15 -11.44 5.06
C GLY A 148 -14.75 -10.97 5.48
N PRO A 149 -13.96 -11.83 6.15
CA PRO A 149 -12.57 -11.56 6.52
C PRO A 149 -11.69 -11.34 5.29
N LEU A 150 -10.48 -10.83 5.52
CA LEU A 150 -9.44 -10.87 4.50
C LEU A 150 -8.95 -12.30 4.29
N HIS A 151 -8.49 -12.59 3.08
CA HIS A 151 -7.60 -13.72 2.82
C HIS A 151 -6.28 -13.23 2.25
N TYR A 152 -5.23 -14.01 2.45
CA TYR A 152 -3.89 -13.74 1.93
C TYR A 152 -3.15 -15.04 1.62
N TYR A 153 -2.03 -14.94 0.89
CA TYR A 153 -1.21 -16.08 0.47
C TYR A 153 0.22 -15.92 1.01
N PRO A 154 0.52 -16.47 2.20
CA PRO A 154 1.86 -16.35 2.80
C PRO A 154 2.98 -16.74 1.85
N GLY A 155 4.02 -15.92 1.78
CA GLY A 155 5.19 -16.16 0.93
C GLY A 155 5.01 -15.68 -0.52
N SER A 156 3.79 -15.35 -0.95
CA SER A 156 3.55 -14.91 -2.34
C SER A 156 4.21 -13.56 -2.64
N GLN A 157 4.55 -12.76 -1.64
CA GLN A 157 5.29 -11.52 -1.83
C GLN A 157 6.64 -11.77 -2.51
N LYS A 158 7.24 -12.97 -2.35
CA LYS A 158 8.51 -13.38 -2.96
C LYS A 158 8.41 -13.69 -4.45
N LEU A 159 7.19 -13.80 -4.99
CA LEU A 159 7.01 -13.90 -6.43
C LEU A 159 7.53 -12.63 -7.12
N PRO A 160 7.91 -12.71 -8.40
CA PRO A 160 8.13 -11.52 -9.21
C PRO A 160 6.94 -10.57 -9.09
N TYR A 161 7.22 -9.28 -9.09
CA TYR A 161 6.20 -8.29 -9.36
C TYR A 161 5.78 -8.42 -10.83
N TYR A 162 4.47 -8.43 -11.09
CA TYR A 162 3.90 -8.53 -12.43
C TYR A 162 3.06 -7.29 -12.73
N ASP A 163 3.41 -6.58 -13.80
CA ASP A 163 2.66 -5.42 -14.29
C ASP A 163 1.72 -5.77 -15.46
N MET A 164 1.17 -4.75 -16.13
CA MET A 164 0.31 -4.96 -17.29
C MET A 164 1.06 -5.53 -18.50
N ALA A 165 2.32 -5.11 -18.73
CA ALA A 165 3.14 -5.59 -19.82
C ALA A 165 3.49 -7.07 -19.67
N ASP A 166 3.75 -7.53 -18.44
CA ASP A 166 4.04 -8.93 -18.14
C ASP A 166 2.88 -9.88 -18.49
N VAL A 167 1.64 -9.37 -18.42
CA VAL A 167 0.42 -10.13 -18.79
C VAL A 167 -0.01 -9.90 -20.24
N GLY A 168 0.83 -9.25 -21.05
CA GLY A 168 0.58 -8.98 -22.47
C GLY A 168 -0.41 -7.84 -22.73
N LEU A 169 -0.61 -6.95 -21.76
CA LEU A 169 -1.47 -5.77 -21.85
C LEU A 169 -0.62 -4.50 -21.90
N GLN A 170 -1.23 -3.41 -22.37
CA GLN A 170 -0.58 -2.11 -22.42
C GLN A 170 -1.34 -1.15 -21.51
N GLY A 171 -0.79 -0.85 -20.33
CA GLY A 171 -1.48 -0.08 -19.29
C GLY A 171 -1.71 1.38 -19.69
N SER A 172 -0.79 1.97 -20.43
CA SER A 172 -0.89 3.36 -20.91
C SER A 172 -1.85 3.56 -22.08
N LYS A 173 -2.43 2.48 -22.61
CA LYS A 173 -3.32 2.55 -23.77
C LYS A 173 -4.73 2.98 -23.34
N ASP A 174 -5.32 3.89 -24.11
CA ASP A 174 -6.71 4.30 -23.92
C ASP A 174 -7.66 3.23 -24.48
N VAL A 175 -7.85 2.16 -23.71
CA VAL A 175 -8.78 1.06 -23.98
C VAL A 175 -9.69 0.84 -22.77
N ASN A 176 -10.62 -0.11 -22.86
CA ASN A 176 -11.47 -0.48 -21.73
C ASN A 176 -10.62 -1.04 -20.56
N GLN A 177 -10.30 -0.15 -19.62
CA GLN A 177 -9.49 -0.43 -18.43
C GLN A 177 -10.12 -1.52 -17.55
N TYR A 178 -11.45 -1.66 -17.57
CA TYR A 178 -12.13 -2.73 -16.84
C TYR A 178 -11.76 -4.11 -17.40
N ASP A 179 -11.76 -4.27 -18.72
CA ASP A 179 -11.43 -5.54 -19.36
C ASP A 179 -9.96 -5.91 -19.13
N GLN A 180 -9.05 -4.94 -19.19
CA GLN A 180 -7.65 -5.15 -18.85
C GLN A 180 -7.48 -5.64 -17.40
N TYR A 181 -8.19 -5.03 -16.45
CA TYR A 181 -8.13 -5.44 -15.06
C TYR A 181 -8.68 -6.87 -14.86
N LEU A 182 -9.75 -7.24 -15.56
CA LEU A 182 -10.27 -8.62 -15.52
C LEU A 182 -9.26 -9.64 -16.05
N GLU A 183 -8.51 -9.33 -17.10
CA GLU A 183 -7.44 -10.20 -17.59
C GLU A 183 -6.30 -10.33 -16.58
N TYR A 184 -5.92 -9.24 -15.90
CA TYR A 184 -4.96 -9.29 -14.80
C TYR A 184 -5.46 -10.18 -13.64
N GLU A 185 -6.73 -10.08 -13.23
CA GLU A 185 -7.31 -10.97 -12.21
C GLU A 185 -7.28 -12.45 -12.64
N LYS A 186 -7.54 -12.74 -13.92
CA LYS A 186 -7.42 -14.11 -14.47
C LYS A 186 -5.99 -14.61 -14.42
N PHE A 187 -5.01 -13.76 -14.71
CA PHE A 187 -3.60 -14.08 -14.58
C PHE A 187 -3.25 -14.42 -13.13
N ILE A 188 -3.64 -13.59 -12.15
CA ILE A 188 -3.38 -13.83 -10.72
C ILE A 188 -3.96 -15.17 -10.27
N HIS A 189 -5.18 -15.50 -10.70
CA HIS A 189 -5.79 -16.80 -10.39
C HIS A 189 -4.96 -17.98 -10.93
N LYS A 190 -4.49 -17.90 -12.17
CA LYS A 190 -3.62 -18.93 -12.78
C LYS A 190 -2.25 -18.99 -12.09
N LEU A 191 -1.68 -17.85 -11.71
CA LEU A 191 -0.40 -17.75 -11.01
C LEU A 191 -0.44 -18.48 -9.67
N ILE A 192 -1.51 -18.27 -8.88
CA ILE A 192 -1.71 -18.96 -7.59
C ILE A 192 -1.75 -20.48 -7.80
N ALA A 193 -2.52 -20.94 -8.81
CA ALA A 193 -2.61 -22.36 -9.13
C ALA A 193 -1.26 -22.96 -9.56
N ALA A 194 -0.50 -22.25 -10.39
CA ALA A 194 0.79 -22.69 -10.90
C ALA A 194 1.89 -22.72 -9.83
N THR A 195 1.83 -21.82 -8.86
CA THR A 195 2.85 -21.67 -7.82
C THR A 195 2.54 -22.47 -6.55
N GLY A 196 1.30 -22.98 -6.42
CA GLY A 196 0.88 -23.83 -5.31
C GLY A 196 0.70 -23.10 -3.97
N HIS A 197 0.71 -21.76 -3.95
CA HIS A 197 0.51 -20.95 -2.75
C HIS A 197 -0.83 -21.29 -2.08
N LYS A 198 -0.82 -21.37 -0.75
CA LYS A 198 -2.00 -21.71 0.04
C LYS A 198 -2.63 -20.44 0.60
N LYS A 199 -3.96 -20.38 0.51
CA LYS A 199 -4.77 -19.30 1.04
C LYS A 199 -4.93 -19.46 2.55
N GLU A 200 -4.70 -18.39 3.29
CA GLU A 200 -5.07 -18.25 4.71
C GLU A 200 -6.17 -17.20 4.86
N VAL A 201 -6.98 -17.34 5.91
CA VAL A 201 -8.10 -16.43 6.23
C VAL A 201 -7.80 -15.71 7.53
N PHE A 202 -7.88 -14.38 7.52
CA PHE A 202 -7.53 -13.52 8.63
C PHE A 202 -8.69 -13.35 9.62
N LYS A 203 -8.73 -14.21 10.65
CA LYS A 203 -9.65 -14.10 11.79
C LYS A 203 -8.96 -13.33 12.89
N VAL A 204 -9.58 -12.29 13.42
CA VAL A 204 -8.86 -11.31 14.22
C VAL A 204 -9.78 -10.55 15.19
N LYS A 205 -9.22 -10.08 16.30
CA LYS A 205 -9.93 -9.24 17.26
C LYS A 205 -9.93 -7.76 16.87
N LYS A 206 -10.91 -7.03 17.37
CA LYS A 206 -10.94 -5.56 17.31
C LYS A 206 -9.60 -4.98 17.76
N GLY A 207 -9.09 -4.00 17.01
CA GLY A 207 -7.86 -3.29 17.32
C GLY A 207 -6.55 -3.95 16.90
N GLN A 208 -6.61 -5.16 16.32
CA GLN A 208 -5.44 -5.77 15.71
C GLN A 208 -5.28 -5.32 14.25
N ALA A 209 -4.03 -5.34 13.79
CA ALA A 209 -3.62 -4.94 12.46
C ALA A 209 -2.93 -6.08 11.70
N LEU A 210 -3.16 -6.14 10.39
CA LEU A 210 -2.38 -6.92 9.43
C LEU A 210 -1.59 -5.95 8.56
N ILE A 211 -0.25 -5.99 8.69
CA ILE A 211 0.68 -5.34 7.76
C ILE A 211 0.96 -6.33 6.63
N TRP A 212 0.91 -5.90 5.37
CA TRP A 212 1.36 -6.70 4.23
C TRP A 212 2.26 -5.93 3.26
N ALA A 213 3.20 -6.65 2.65
CA ALA A 213 3.98 -6.14 1.53
C ALA A 213 3.10 -5.92 0.29
N ALA A 214 3.37 -4.90 -0.52
CA ALA A 214 2.59 -4.57 -1.72
C ALA A 214 2.36 -5.77 -2.69
N THR A 215 3.31 -6.69 -2.76
CA THR A 215 3.27 -7.87 -3.63
C THR A 215 2.61 -9.10 -2.98
N LEU A 216 2.24 -9.05 -1.70
CA LEU A 216 1.48 -10.13 -1.07
C LEU A 216 0.10 -10.22 -1.73
N LEU A 217 -0.25 -11.41 -2.21
CA LEU A 217 -1.54 -11.67 -2.82
C LEU A 217 -2.58 -11.76 -1.72
N HIS A 218 -3.65 -10.97 -1.84
CA HIS A 218 -4.70 -10.88 -0.84
C HIS A 218 -6.04 -10.46 -1.46
N GLY A 219 -7.12 -10.60 -0.70
CA GLY A 219 -8.47 -10.23 -1.11
C GLY A 219 -9.47 -10.35 0.03
N GLY A 220 -10.76 -10.32 -0.29
CA GLY A 220 -11.84 -10.49 0.69
C GLY A 220 -12.64 -11.77 0.46
N GLU A 221 -12.92 -12.49 1.55
CA GLU A 221 -13.80 -13.66 1.52
C GLU A 221 -15.27 -13.27 1.39
N PRO A 222 -16.15 -14.20 0.94
CA PRO A 222 -17.59 -14.02 0.93
C PRO A 222 -18.18 -13.67 2.30
N ILE A 223 -19.27 -12.92 2.30
CA ILE A 223 -20.07 -12.68 3.51
C ILE A 223 -21.07 -13.83 3.63
N LEU A 224 -20.91 -14.67 4.65
CA LEU A 224 -21.72 -15.87 4.85
C LEU A 224 -22.90 -15.63 5.80
N ARG A 225 -22.75 -14.70 6.74
CA ARG A 225 -23.79 -14.34 7.70
C ARG A 225 -24.60 -13.15 7.17
N GLU A 226 -25.89 -13.36 6.96
CA GLU A 226 -26.80 -12.32 6.49
C GLU A 226 -26.78 -11.10 7.42
N GLY A 227 -26.68 -9.90 6.84
CA GLY A 227 -26.63 -8.65 7.58
C GLY A 227 -25.34 -8.39 8.38
N ALA A 228 -24.30 -9.22 8.25
CA ALA A 228 -23.05 -9.03 8.99
C ALA A 228 -22.29 -7.76 8.57
N SER A 229 -21.78 -7.04 9.57
CA SER A 229 -20.82 -5.94 9.42
C SER A 229 -19.39 -6.47 9.35
N ARG A 230 -18.52 -5.67 8.72
CA ARG A 230 -17.06 -5.83 8.75
C ARG A 230 -16.39 -4.47 8.70
N HIS A 231 -16.38 -3.80 9.85
CA HIS A 231 -15.79 -2.50 10.03
C HIS A 231 -14.26 -2.61 10.11
N SER A 232 -13.62 -1.90 9.20
CA SER A 232 -12.16 -1.93 9.09
C SER A 232 -11.62 -0.70 8.40
N GLN A 233 -10.34 -0.42 8.62
CA GLN A 233 -9.59 0.57 7.87
C GLN A 233 -8.37 -0.04 7.20
N VAL A 234 -8.21 0.15 5.90
CA VAL A 234 -6.94 -0.01 5.19
C VAL A 234 -6.25 1.35 5.13
N THR A 235 -4.95 1.35 5.40
CA THR A 235 -4.06 2.50 5.14
C THR A 235 -2.91 2.02 4.26
N HIS A 236 -2.69 2.71 3.14
CA HIS A 236 -1.54 2.45 2.28
C HIS A 236 -0.41 3.43 2.62
N TYR A 237 0.81 2.91 2.69
CA TYR A 237 2.01 3.66 2.99
C TYR A 237 2.98 3.56 1.83
N TYR A 238 3.51 4.71 1.43
CA TYR A 238 4.75 4.79 0.67
C TYR A 238 5.90 5.08 1.63
N PHE A 239 7.12 4.98 1.12
CA PHE A 239 8.32 5.35 1.86
C PHE A 239 9.08 6.45 1.11
N ASN A 240 9.76 7.31 1.85
CA ASN A 240 10.49 8.45 1.30
C ASN A 240 11.55 8.06 0.25
N ASP A 241 12.02 9.03 -0.53
CA ASP A 241 13.07 8.83 -1.53
C ASP A 241 12.71 7.80 -2.62
N CYS A 242 11.46 7.86 -3.10
CA CYS A 242 11.00 7.05 -4.23
C CYS A 242 10.31 7.91 -5.30
N ILE A 243 10.22 7.35 -6.50
CA ILE A 243 9.25 7.74 -7.53
C ILE A 243 7.99 6.90 -7.33
N TYR A 244 6.85 7.53 -7.09
CA TYR A 244 5.56 6.86 -6.87
C TYR A 244 4.77 6.82 -8.17
N TYR A 245 4.12 5.70 -8.50
CA TYR A 245 3.37 5.56 -9.74
C TYR A 245 2.27 4.51 -9.69
N SER A 246 1.46 4.45 -10.75
CA SER A 246 0.48 3.38 -10.97
C SER A 246 0.84 2.52 -12.15
N PRO A 247 1.29 1.28 -11.89
CA PRO A 247 1.59 0.36 -12.97
C PRO A 247 0.41 0.01 -13.87
N ILE A 248 -0.81 -0.07 -13.32
CA ILE A 248 -2.03 -0.31 -14.08
C ILE A 248 -2.22 0.67 -15.25
N TRP A 249 -1.67 1.89 -15.14
CA TRP A 249 -1.73 2.92 -16.17
C TRP A 249 -0.35 3.25 -16.74
N SER A 250 0.62 2.34 -16.64
CA SER A 250 2.00 2.60 -17.06
C SER A 250 2.53 1.49 -17.97
N ASP A 251 3.46 1.87 -18.84
CA ASP A 251 4.37 1.00 -19.59
C ASP A 251 5.77 1.63 -19.50
N VAL A 252 6.54 1.21 -18.49
CA VAL A 252 7.85 1.81 -18.18
C VAL A 252 8.84 1.62 -19.32
N ALA A 253 8.78 0.47 -20.01
CA ALA A 253 9.67 0.13 -21.13
C ALA A 253 9.57 1.08 -22.35
N ILE A 254 8.52 1.89 -22.43
CA ILE A 254 8.31 2.88 -23.52
C ILE A 254 8.09 4.30 -22.98
N ASP A 255 8.65 4.60 -21.79
CA ASP A 255 8.62 5.92 -21.16
C ASP A 255 7.20 6.48 -20.91
N LYS A 256 6.22 5.60 -20.68
CA LYS A 256 4.84 5.99 -20.35
C LYS A 256 4.51 5.60 -18.92
N MET A 257 4.93 6.41 -17.97
CA MET A 257 4.72 6.15 -16.54
C MET A 257 3.71 7.12 -15.95
N TYR A 258 2.61 6.61 -15.38
CA TYR A 258 1.67 7.42 -14.62
C TYR A 258 2.23 7.74 -13.23
N MET A 259 3.04 8.80 -13.15
CA MET A 259 3.61 9.27 -11.89
C MET A 259 2.55 9.89 -10.98
N ARG A 260 2.64 9.56 -9.69
CA ARG A 260 1.80 10.05 -8.60
C ARG A 260 2.53 11.14 -7.82
N ARG A 261 1.76 12.04 -7.20
CA ARG A 261 2.22 13.00 -6.19
C ARG A 261 1.34 12.84 -4.96
N PRO A 262 1.61 11.81 -4.13
CA PRO A 262 0.75 11.49 -3.00
C PRO A 262 0.77 12.60 -1.95
N THR A 263 -0.36 12.80 -1.27
CA THR A 263 -0.42 13.65 -0.09
C THR A 263 -0.11 12.81 1.14
N ASN A 264 0.86 13.23 1.95
CA ASN A 264 1.10 12.63 3.26
C ASN A 264 -0.05 13.04 4.19
N ILE A 265 -0.86 12.06 4.61
CA ILE A 265 -2.05 12.27 5.44
C ILE A 265 -1.68 12.93 6.78
N LEU A 266 -0.49 12.66 7.32
CA LEU A 266 -0.04 13.19 8.60
C LEU A 266 0.27 14.68 8.52
N THR A 267 0.90 15.14 7.43
CA THR A 267 1.31 16.54 7.29
C THR A 267 0.37 17.38 6.42
N GLY A 268 -0.48 16.74 5.63
CA GLY A 268 -1.30 17.38 4.59
C GLY A 268 -0.50 17.88 3.39
N GLN A 269 0.81 17.60 3.33
CA GLN A 269 1.70 18.08 2.29
C GLN A 269 1.82 17.07 1.14
N ILE A 270 1.98 17.59 -0.08
CA ILE A 270 2.35 16.77 -1.24
C ILE A 270 3.78 16.29 -1.07
N VAL A 271 4.00 15.00 -1.28
CA VAL A 271 5.33 14.40 -1.33
C VAL A 271 5.80 14.38 -2.79
N GLU A 272 6.92 15.06 -3.05
CA GLU A 272 7.53 15.06 -4.38
C GLU A 272 8.25 13.73 -4.64
N ASN A 273 8.28 13.32 -5.91
CA ASN A 273 9.06 12.18 -6.36
C ASN A 273 10.55 12.47 -6.20
N ARG A 274 11.31 11.48 -5.73
CA ARG A 274 12.77 11.57 -5.62
C ARG A 274 13.44 10.33 -6.17
N TYR A 275 14.65 10.48 -6.67
CA TYR A 275 15.47 9.38 -7.16
C TYR A 275 16.90 9.56 -6.68
N LEU A 276 17.38 8.65 -5.83
CA LEU A 276 18.73 8.68 -5.26
C LEU A 276 19.07 10.03 -4.60
N GLY A 277 18.11 10.60 -3.86
CA GLY A 277 18.25 11.91 -3.21
C GLY A 277 17.86 13.12 -4.07
N ASP A 278 17.74 13.00 -5.39
CA ASP A 278 17.39 14.12 -6.26
C ASP A 278 15.87 14.28 -6.41
N THR A 279 15.36 15.51 -6.27
CA THR A 279 13.93 15.81 -6.42
C THR A 279 13.52 15.94 -7.89
N LEU A 280 12.54 15.14 -8.31
CA LEU A 280 11.91 15.19 -9.62
C LEU A 280 10.72 16.14 -9.60
N VAL A 281 10.95 17.43 -9.88
CA VAL A 281 9.91 18.45 -9.88
C VAL A 281 9.05 18.37 -11.14
N GLY A 282 7.72 18.37 -10.98
CA GLY A 282 6.79 18.66 -12.08
C GLY A 282 6.56 17.50 -13.05
N ARG A 283 6.64 16.25 -12.59
CA ARG A 283 6.22 15.07 -13.37
C ARG A 283 5.04 14.38 -12.68
N THR A 284 3.87 14.38 -13.34
CA THR A 284 2.67 13.61 -12.98
C THR A 284 2.11 12.96 -14.24
N GLY A 285 1.23 11.97 -14.14
CA GLY A 285 0.43 11.49 -15.27
C GLY A 285 1.18 10.76 -16.38
N LEU A 286 0.46 10.33 -17.43
CA LEU A 286 1.01 9.71 -18.63
C LEU A 286 1.80 10.76 -19.44
N SER A 287 3.06 10.48 -19.78
CA SER A 287 3.82 11.17 -20.84
C SER A 287 2.99 11.22 -22.14
N PRO A 288 2.99 12.26 -23.02
CA PRO A 288 3.61 13.61 -23.02
C PRO A 288 2.61 14.76 -22.74
N PHE A 289 1.32 14.48 -22.55
CA PHE A 289 0.30 15.50 -22.26
C PHE A 289 0.51 16.18 -20.91
N THR A 290 1.17 15.49 -19.98
CA THR A 290 1.46 16.09 -18.68
C THR A 290 2.63 17.06 -18.73
N ASP A 291 3.57 16.90 -19.66
CA ASP A 291 4.60 17.92 -19.94
C ASP A 291 3.96 19.19 -20.53
N TYR A 292 2.94 19.05 -21.37
CA TYR A 292 2.17 20.18 -21.88
C TYR A 292 1.40 20.89 -20.75
N LYS A 293 0.73 20.15 -19.86
CA LYS A 293 0.00 20.72 -18.73
C LYS A 293 0.94 21.36 -17.69
N ASN A 294 2.05 20.70 -17.35
CA ASN A 294 3.04 21.24 -16.42
C ASN A 294 3.79 22.44 -17.00
N SER A 295 4.02 22.47 -18.32
CA SER A 295 4.50 23.66 -19.05
C SER A 295 3.52 24.83 -18.93
N ILE A 296 2.22 24.61 -19.16
CA ILE A 296 1.18 25.63 -18.98
C ILE A 296 1.09 26.10 -17.53
N GLU A 297 1.08 25.19 -16.56
CA GLU A 297 1.03 25.55 -15.14
C GLU A 297 2.28 26.31 -14.68
N GLY A 298 3.47 25.94 -15.20
CA GLY A 298 4.71 26.69 -14.99
C GLY A 298 4.64 28.10 -15.58
N LEU A 299 4.08 28.24 -16.78
CA LEU A 299 3.87 29.53 -17.45
C LEU A 299 2.94 30.44 -16.63
N VAL A 300 1.81 29.90 -16.17
CA VAL A 300 0.82 30.61 -15.34
C VAL A 300 1.44 31.06 -14.02
N ARG A 301 2.27 30.22 -13.38
CA ARG A 301 2.94 30.53 -12.11
C ARG A 301 3.96 31.67 -12.27
N ASN A 302 4.69 31.70 -13.39
CA ASN A 302 5.62 32.78 -13.72
C ASN A 302 4.88 34.10 -14.02
N ILE A 303 3.75 34.05 -14.71
CA ILE A 303 2.92 35.23 -14.98
C ILE A 303 2.38 35.82 -13.68
N LYS A 304 1.85 34.99 -12.77
CA LYS A 304 1.39 35.44 -11.44
C LYS A 304 2.51 36.06 -10.60
N ARG A 305 3.74 35.53 -10.66
CA ARG A 305 4.91 36.12 -9.99
C ARG A 305 5.33 37.48 -10.56
N LYS A 306 5.15 37.69 -11.87
CA LYS A 306 5.45 38.98 -12.52
C LYS A 306 4.38 40.05 -12.28
N LEU A 307 3.12 39.63 -12.11
CA LEU A 307 2.00 40.54 -11.83
C LEU A 307 1.93 40.99 -10.35
N ASN A 308 2.56 40.23 -9.45
CA ASN A 308 2.62 40.53 -8.01
C ASN A 308 3.97 41.18 -7.59
N ARG A 309 4.69 41.79 -8.53
CA ARG A 309 5.88 42.63 -8.31
C ARG A 309 5.61 44.01 -8.88
#